data_AF-A0A097GYM2-F1
#
_entry.id   AF-A0A097GYM2-F1
#
_cell.length_a   1.000
_cell.length_b   1.000
_cell.length_c   1.000
_cell.angle_alpha   90.00
_cell.angle_beta   90.00
_cell.angle_gamma   90.00
#
_symmetry.space_group_name_H-M   'P 1'
#
loop_
_entity.id
_entity.type
_entity.pdbx_description
1 polymer ?
#
loop_
_entity_poly.entity_id
_entity_poly.type
_entity_poly.pdbx_seq_one_letter_code
_entity_poly.pdbx_strand_id
1 'polypeptide(L)' 'LDFKSPDDPSRYITPDQLADLYKGFVKNYPVVSIEDPFDQVDWGAW' A
#
# COMPACT_ATOMS: atom_id res chain seq x y z
N LEU A 1 -15.25 11.20 -15.72
CA LEU A 1 -15.51 10.35 -14.53
C LEU A 1 -14.64 10.88 -13.42
N ASP A 2 -15.24 11.46 -12.39
CA ASP A 2 -14.52 11.78 -11.16
C ASP A 2 -14.67 10.56 -10.24
N PHE A 3 -13.76 9.59 -10.42
CA PHE A 3 -13.82 8.29 -9.73
C PHE A 3 -13.20 8.34 -8.34
N LYS A 4 -12.54 9.45 -7.98
CA LYS A 4 -11.85 9.57 -6.71
C LYS A 4 -12.83 10.04 -5.64
N SER A 5 -12.90 9.29 -4.56
CA SER A 5 -13.53 9.78 -3.33
C SER A 5 -12.78 11.03 -2.85
N PRO A 6 -13.46 11.94 -2.13
CA PRO A 6 -12.80 13.05 -1.44
C PRO A 6 -11.67 12.55 -0.55
N ASP A 7 -10.67 13.40 -0.35
CA ASP A 7 -9.59 13.11 0.58
C ASP A 7 -10.11 12.98 2.02
N ASP A 8 -9.57 12.03 2.77
CA ASP A 8 -10.02 11.69 4.12
C ASP A 8 -8.86 11.06 4.92
N PRO A 9 -8.21 11.86 5.77
CA PRO A 9 -7.08 11.41 6.57
C PRO A 9 -7.39 10.25 7.52
N SER A 10 -8.66 10.00 7.85
CA SER A 10 -9.03 8.87 8.72
C SER A 10 -8.84 7.51 8.05
N ARG A 11 -8.72 7.49 6.72
CA ARG A 11 -8.47 6.28 5.92
C ARG A 11 -6.98 6.03 5.65
N TYR A 12 -6.10 6.91 6.12
CA TYR A 12 -4.65 6.74 5.92
C TYR A 12 -4.15 5.62 6.83
N ILE A 13 -3.18 4.85 6.31
CA ILE A 13 -2.54 3.75 7.03
C ILE A 13 -1.03 4.01 7.10
N THR A 14 -0.39 3.45 8.12
CA THR A 14 1.07 3.54 8.28
C THR A 14 1.80 2.64 7.28
N PRO A 15 3.11 2.85 7.04
CA PRO A 15 3.90 1.94 6.21
C PRO A 15 3.84 0.49 6.69
N ASP A 16 3.87 0.23 8.00
CA ASP A 16 3.75 -1.13 8.55
C ASP A 16 2.40 -1.78 8.23
N GLN A 17 1.30 -1.02 8.35
CA GLN A 17 -0.03 -1.51 8.00
C GLN A 17 -0.16 -1.80 6.50
N LEU A 18 0.48 -0.97 5.67
CA LEU A 18 0.54 -1.18 4.22
C LEU A 18 1.37 -2.44 3.88
N ALA A 19 2.50 -2.65 4.55
CA ALA A 19 3.31 -3.85 4.39
C ALA A 19 2.52 -5.12 4.75
N ASP A 20 1.73 -5.10 5.83
CA ASP A 20 0.90 -6.22 6.23
C ASP A 20 -0.24 -6.51 5.23
N LEU A 21 -0.80 -5.47 4.61
CA LEU A 21 -1.75 -5.62 3.50
C LEU A 21 -1.10 -6.36 2.31
N TYR A 22 0.09 -5.95 1.89
CA TYR A 22 0.82 -6.60 0.79
C TYR A 22 1.18 -8.05 1.12
N LYS A 23 1.61 -8.34 2.35
CA LYS A 23 1.82 -9.73 2.82
C LYS A 23 0.54 -10.55 2.71
N GLY A 24 -0.62 -9.94 3.01
CA GLY A 24 -1.93 -10.56 2.80
C GLY A 24 -2.18 -10.94 1.34
N PHE A 25 -1.80 -10.08 0.39
CA PHE A 25 -1.92 -10.40 -1.04
C PHE A 25 -1.01 -11.53 -1.48
N VAL A 26 0.27 -11.49 -1.08
CA VAL A 26 1.24 -12.56 -1.39
C VAL A 26 0.81 -13.90 -0.79
N LYS A 27 0.20 -13.89 0.40
CA LYS A 27 -0.30 -15.10 1.06
C LYS A 27 -1.52 -15.70 0.36
N ASN A 28 -2.44 -14.85 -0.09
CA ASN A 28 -3.76 -15.30 -0.54
C ASN A 28 -3.89 -15.40 -2.07
N TYR A 29 -2.96 -14.80 -2.82
CA TYR A 29 -2.95 -14.75 -4.28
C TYR A 29 -1.53 -15.00 -4.79
N PRO A 30 -1.35 -15.51 -6.03
CA PRO A 30 -0.04 -15.77 -6.61
C PRO A 30 0.63 -14.47 -7.11
N VAL A 31 0.70 -13.46 -6.25
CA VAL A 31 1.40 -12.19 -6.54
C VAL A 31 2.90 -12.46 -6.50
N VAL A 32 3.56 -12.26 -7.64
CA VAL A 32 5.00 -12.52 -7.83
C VAL A 32 5.82 -11.24 -8.00
N SER A 33 5.16 -10.09 -8.15
CA SER A 33 5.81 -8.79 -8.33
C SER A 33 4.92 -7.70 -7.73
N ILE A 34 5.54 -6.77 -7.00
CA ILE A 34 4.95 -5.53 -6.51
C ILE A 34 5.96 -4.44 -6.82
N GLU A 35 5.58 -3.49 -7.66
CA GLU A 35 6.40 -2.34 -8.06
C GLU A 35 5.99 -1.12 -7.23
N ASP A 36 6.96 -0.33 -6.79
CA ASP A 36 6.78 0.87 -5.98
C ASP A 36 5.78 0.72 -4.79
N PRO A 37 6.01 -0.23 -3.86
CA PRO A 37 5.13 -0.46 -2.71
C PRO A 37 5.10 0.69 -1.71
N PHE A 38 6.12 1.56 -1.68
CA PHE A 38 6.23 2.69 -0.77
C PHE A 38 6.63 3.97 -1.50
N ASP A 39 6.54 5.09 -0.80
CA ASP A 39 6.89 6.40 -1.37
C ASP A 39 8.38 6.49 -1.75
N GLN A 40 8.70 7.31 -2.75
CA GLN A 40 10.05 7.45 -3.32
C GLN A 40 11.11 7.91 -2.32
N VAL A 41 10.70 8.57 -1.23
CA VAL A 41 11.63 9.04 -0.19
C VAL A 41 11.54 8.25 1.12
N ASP A 42 10.64 7.28 1.22
CA ASP A 42 10.46 6.46 2.41
C ASP A 42 11.41 5.25 2.43
N TRP A 43 12.71 5.53 2.43
CA TRP A 43 13.77 4.53 2.46
C TRP A 43 13.73 3.62 3.69
N GLY A 44 13.02 4.00 4.75
CA GLY A 44 12.86 3.17 5.94
C GLY A 44 11.83 2.06 5.75
N ALA A 45 10.86 2.25 4.85
CA ALA A 45 9.83 1.28 4.54
C ALA A 45 10.19 0.35 3.37
N TRP A 46 10.99 0.84 2.40
CA TRP A 46 11.55 0.06 1.29
C TRP A 46 12.46 -1.08 1.75
#